data_AF-A0A350PFP4-F1
#
_entry.id   AF-A0A350PFP4-F1
#
_cell.length_a   1.000
_cell.length_b   1.000
_cell.length_c   1.000
_cell.angle_alpha   90.00
_cell.angle_beta   90.00
_cell.angle_gamma   90.00
#
_symmetry.space_group_name_H-M   'P 1'
#
loop_
_entity.id
_entity.type
_entity.pdbx_description
1 polymer ?
#
loop_
_entity_poly.entity_id
_entity_poly.type
_entity_poly.pdbx_seq_one_letter_code
_entity_poly.pdbx_strand_id
1 'polypeptide(L)'
;MEEVPKESLCPDCGKPTINLGRHFKPPKKNDKKQWEKVKFLIENGFRFQKIRTGPDHHETIPYPETLEEAKEFVVKYKKYAKS
;
A
#
# COMPACT_ATOMS: atom_id res chain seq x y z
N MET A 1 -12.51 24.42 17.81
CA MET A 1 -11.79 23.97 16.61
C MET A 1 -11.15 22.67 17.01
N GLU A 2 -11.78 21.54 16.70
CA GLU A 2 -11.26 20.23 17.10
C GLU A 2 -10.00 19.95 16.28
N GLU A 3 -8.86 19.81 16.97
CA GLU A 3 -7.59 19.47 16.34
C GLU A 3 -7.72 18.08 15.73
N VAL A 4 -7.76 18.02 14.40
CA VAL A 4 -7.79 16.75 13.67
C VAL A 4 -6.54 15.97 14.08
N PRO A 5 -6.67 14.79 14.73
CA PRO A 5 -5.51 14.06 15.20
C PRO A 5 -4.63 13.73 14.00
N LYS A 6 -3.40 14.26 14.05
CA LYS A 6 -2.36 14.13 13.01
C LYS A 6 -2.04 12.66 12.71
N GLU A 7 -2.32 11.79 13.67
CA GLU A 7 -2.04 10.36 13.65
C GLU A 7 -3.31 9.59 14.03
N SER A 8 -3.74 8.67 13.18
CA SER A 8 -4.85 7.77 13.50
C SER A 8 -4.30 6.55 14.22
N LEU A 9 -4.76 6.29 15.45
CA LEU A 9 -4.40 5.08 16.20
C LEU A 9 -5.38 3.94 15.90
N CYS A 10 -4.90 2.71 15.95
CA CYS A 10 -5.75 1.53 15.79
C CYS A 10 -6.63 1.37 17.05
N PRO A 11 -7.97 1.30 16.92
CA PRO A 11 -8.85 1.18 18.08
C PRO A 11 -8.70 -0.14 18.85
N ASP A 12 -8.14 -1.18 18.23
CA ASP A 12 -7.95 -2.50 18.83
C ASP A 12 -6.63 -2.62 19.63
N CYS A 13 -5.57 -1.93 19.19
CA CYS A 13 -4.23 -2.11 19.77
C CYS A 13 -3.49 -0.80 20.12
N GLY A 14 -4.08 0.37 19.85
CA GLY A 14 -3.50 1.69 20.15
C GLY A 14 -2.29 2.09 19.31
N LYS A 15 -1.84 1.26 18.36
CA LYS A 15 -0.66 1.55 17.53
C LYS A 15 -0.98 2.55 16.41
N PRO A 16 -0.01 3.36 15.95
CA PRO A 16 -0.18 4.23 14.79
C PRO A 16 -0.62 3.45 13.55
N THR A 17 -1.58 4.01 12.82
CA THR A 17 -2.06 3.47 11.56
C THR A 17 -1.51 4.27 10.39
N ILE A 18 -1.46 3.60 9.25
CA ILE A 18 -0.99 4.15 7.99
C ILE A 18 -2.18 4.24 7.03
N ASN A 19 -2.31 5.41 6.39
CA ASN A 19 -3.33 5.60 5.38
C ASN A 19 -2.86 5.00 4.04
N LEU A 20 -3.53 3.94 3.60
CA LEU A 20 -3.28 3.23 2.34
C LEU A 20 -4.22 3.66 1.20
N GLY A 21 -5.01 4.72 1.42
CA GLY A 21 -5.92 5.29 0.44
C GLY A 21 -7.16 4.45 0.14
N ARG A 22 -8.11 5.07 -0.58
CA ARG A 22 -9.44 4.51 -0.87
C ARG A 22 -9.46 3.25 -1.75
N HIS A 23 -8.35 2.95 -2.43
CA HIS A 23 -8.27 1.82 -3.36
C HIS A 23 -7.70 0.57 -2.70
N PHE A 24 -7.14 0.69 -1.50
CA PHE A 24 -6.66 -0.45 -0.74
C PHE A 24 -7.85 -1.30 -0.26
N LYS A 25 -7.78 -2.59 -0.54
CA LYS A 25 -8.71 -3.59 0.00
C LYS A 25 -7.94 -4.44 1.01
N PRO A 26 -8.27 -4.37 2.31
CA PRO A 26 -7.54 -5.13 3.32
C PRO A 26 -7.71 -6.63 3.09
N PRO A 27 -6.63 -7.43 3.16
CA PRO A 27 -6.73 -8.87 3.18
C PRO A 27 -7.52 -9.37 4.39
N LYS A 28 -7.93 -10.65 4.37
CA LYS A 28 -8.52 -11.29 5.55
C LYS A 28 -7.54 -11.22 6.73
N LYS A 29 -8.04 -10.97 7.96
CA LYS A 29 -7.20 -10.83 9.17
C LYS A 29 -6.22 -12.00 9.38
N ASN A 30 -6.62 -13.22 9.03
CA ASN A 30 -5.83 -14.43 9.22
C ASN A 30 -4.90 -14.76 8.04
N ASP A 31 -4.97 -14.01 6.94
CA ASP A 31 -4.15 -14.26 5.75
C ASP A 31 -2.75 -13.61 5.90
N LYS A 32 -1.91 -14.27 6.72
CA LYS A 32 -0.57 -13.78 7.05
C LYS A 32 0.27 -13.52 5.80
N LYS A 33 0.18 -14.38 4.78
CA LYS A 33 0.96 -14.24 3.53
C LYS A 33 0.59 -12.96 2.78
N GLN A 34 -0.71 -12.66 2.66
CA GLN A 34 -1.14 -11.42 2.04
C GLN A 34 -0.75 -10.19 2.87
N TRP A 35 -0.83 -10.27 4.20
CA TRP A 35 -0.35 -9.19 5.07
C TRP A 35 1.15 -8.96 4.98
N GLU A 36 1.96 -9.99 4.83
CA GLU A 36 3.40 -9.88 4.59
C GLU A 36 3.70 -9.15 3.28
N LYS A 37 2.97 -9.47 2.20
CA LYS A 37 3.06 -8.73 0.93
C LYS A 37 2.69 -7.26 1.10
N VAL A 38 1.56 -6.98 1.76
CA VAL A 38 1.11 -5.60 2.02
C VAL A 38 2.18 -4.83 2.78
N LYS A 39 2.71 -5.42 3.86
CA LYS A 39 3.80 -4.83 4.65
C LYS A 39 5.03 -4.54 3.79
N PHE A 40 5.47 -5.51 2.99
CA PHE A 40 6.63 -5.38 2.13
C PHE A 40 6.48 -4.23 1.11
N LEU A 41 5.31 -4.12 0.47
CA LEU A 41 5.02 -3.02 -0.47
C LEU A 41 5.09 -1.65 0.22
N ILE A 42 4.54 -1.55 1.43
CA ILE A 42 4.52 -0.31 2.22
C ILE A 42 5.93 0.09 2.66
N GLU A 43 6.72 -0.87 3.14
CA GLU A 43 8.13 -0.66 3.50
C GLU A 43 8.97 -0.17 2.31
N ASN A 44 8.54 -0.49 1.08
CA ASN A 44 9.15 -0.01 -0.17
C ASN A 44 8.46 1.24 -0.76
N GLY A 45 7.59 1.92 0.00
CA GLY A 45 6.97 3.20 -0.39
C GLY A 45 5.72 3.06 -1.28
N PHE A 46 5.15 1.86 -1.44
CA PHE A 46 3.90 1.69 -2.16
C PHE A 46 2.71 1.66 -1.21
N ARG A 47 1.78 2.59 -1.42
CA ARG A 47 0.57 2.76 -0.61
C ARG A 47 -0.70 2.51 -1.43
N PHE A 48 -0.66 1.52 -2.33
CA PHE A 48 -1.80 1.14 -3.20
C PHE A 48 -2.37 2.30 -4.03
N GLN A 49 -1.54 3.29 -4.34
CA GLN A 49 -1.86 4.35 -5.28
C GLN A 49 -1.95 3.80 -6.70
N LYS A 50 -2.76 4.43 -7.56
CA LYS A 50 -2.77 4.15 -9.00
C LYS A 50 -1.40 4.52 -9.59
N ILE A 51 -0.74 3.55 -10.23
CA ILE A 51 0.49 3.76 -10.99
C ILE A 51 0.13 3.84 -12.47
N ARG A 52 0.51 4.95 -13.12
CA ARG A 52 0.35 5.18 -14.56
C ARG A 52 1.72 5.44 -15.16
N THR A 53 2.05 4.74 -16.24
CA THR A 53 3.37 4.80 -16.87
C THR A 53 3.49 5.82 -17.99
N GLY A 54 2.42 6.56 -18.30
CA GLY A 54 2.41 7.64 -19.28
C GLY A 54 1.14 8.49 -19.20
N PRO A 55 1.12 9.67 -19.85
CA PRO A 55 0.02 10.64 -19.79
C PRO A 55 -1.29 10.13 -20.43
N ASP A 56 -1.21 9.31 -21.47
CA ASP A 56 -2.37 8.76 -22.20
C ASP A 56 -2.77 7.34 -21.78
N HIS A 57 -2.09 6.74 -20.80
CA HIS A 57 -2.47 5.42 -20.33
C HIS A 57 -3.68 5.51 -19.39
N HIS A 58 -4.85 5.16 -19.93
CA HIS A 58 -6.06 4.90 -19.14
C HIS A 58 -5.88 3.71 -18.19
N GLU A 59 -5.00 2.77 -18.54
CA GLU A 59 -4.69 1.58 -17.76
C GLU A 59 -3.76 1.89 -16.58
N THR A 60 -4.08 1.31 -15.43
CA THR A 60 -3.25 1.38 -14.23
C THR A 60 -2.55 0.05 -14.02
N ILE A 61 -1.28 0.10 -13.63
CA ILE A 61 -0.54 -1.12 -13.33
C ILE A 61 -1.18 -1.81 -12.10
N PRO A 62 -1.58 -3.09 -12.24
CA PRO A 62 -2.12 -3.85 -11.11
C PRO A 62 -1.02 -4.13 -10.08
N TYR A 63 -1.41 -4.20 -8.81
CA TYR A 63 -0.51 -4.64 -7.75
C TYR A 63 -0.33 -6.17 -7.80
N PRO A 64 0.84 -6.67 -7.37
CA PRO A 64 1.16 -8.08 -7.36
C PRO A 64 0.22 -8.87 -6.44
N GLU A 65 -0.04 -10.13 -6.77
CA GLU A 65 -0.90 -11.01 -5.99
C GLU A 65 -0.12 -11.73 -4.89
N THR A 66 1.15 -12.06 -5.17
CA THR A 66 2.05 -12.79 -4.27
C THR A 66 3.19 -11.92 -3.73
N LEU A 67 3.88 -12.42 -2.69
CA LEU A 67 5.07 -11.76 -2.13
C LEU A 67 6.26 -11.81 -3.10
N GLU A 68 6.38 -12.87 -3.90
CA GLU A 68 7.48 -13.03 -4.87
C GLU A 68 7.37 -11.99 -5.97
N GLU A 69 6.20 -11.86 -6.58
CA GLU A 69 5.92 -10.81 -7.57
C GLU A 69 6.09 -9.42 -6.97
N ALA A 70 5.81 -9.24 -5.67
CA ALA A 70 6.03 -7.97 -4.99
C ALA A 70 7.50 -7.57 -4.94
N LYS A 71 8.43 -8.52 -4.77
CA LYS A 71 9.87 -8.24 -4.81
C LYS A 71 10.30 -7.73 -6.18
N GLU A 72 9.78 -8.31 -7.25
CA GLU A 72 10.06 -7.85 -8.62
C GLU A 72 9.40 -6.50 -8.90
N PHE A 73 8.15 -6.33 -8.43
CA PHE A 73 7.37 -5.11 -8.60
C PHE A 73 8.05 -3.88 -8.00
N VAL A 74 8.56 -3.98 -6.76
CA VAL A 74 9.19 -2.83 -6.10
C VAL A 74 10.46 -2.39 -6.80
N VAL A 75 11.19 -3.31 -7.43
CA VAL A 75 12.37 -2.99 -8.24
C VAL A 75 11.94 -2.33 -9.55
N LYS A 76 11.01 -2.95 -10.27
CA LYS A 76 10.52 -2.48 -11.58
C LYS A 76 9.87 -1.10 -11.52
N TYR A 77 9.09 -0.84 -10.48
CA TYR A 77 8.29 0.39 -10.33
C TYR A 77 8.82 1.33 -9.26
N LYS A 78 10.06 1.16 -8.79
CA LYS A 78 10.69 1.96 -7.72
C LYS A 78 10.49 3.48 -7.89
N LYS A 79 10.53 3.98 -9.13
CA LYS A 79 10.33 5.40 -9.46
C LYS A 79 8.94 5.96 -9.11
N TYR A 80 7.96 5.09 -8.87
CA TYR A 80 6.59 5.48 -8.49
C TYR A 80 6.31 5.28 -6.99
N ALA A 81 7.29 4.81 -6.22
CA ALA A 81 7.20 4.74 -4.77
C ALA A 81 7.05 6.14 -4.18
N LYS A 82 6.16 6.28 -3.20
CA LYS A 82 5.95 7.51 -2.44
C LYS A 82 6.76 7.38 -1.15
N SER A 83 7.92 8.05 -1.14
CA SER A 83 8.77 8.17 0.05
C SER A 83 8.10 8.99 1.15
#